data_AF-A0A942ISN7-F1
#
_entry.id   AF-A0A942ISN7-F1
#
_cell.length_a   1.000
_cell.length_b   1.000
_cell.length_c   1.000
_cell.angle_alpha   90.00
_cell.angle_beta   90.00
_cell.angle_gamma   90.00
#
_symmetry.space_group_name_H-M   'P 1'
#
loop_
_entity.id
_entity.type
_entity.pdbx_description
1 polymer ?
#
loop_
_entity_poly.entity_id
_entity_poly.type
_entity_poly.pdbx_seq_one_letter_code
_entity_poly.pdbx_strand_id
1 'polypeptide(L)' 'KSTPMGAIMDKLEQTKARIRAIGEHPFRVVKRQFGHIKVRYRGLKKNTAQLHTLFALSNLWTARRTLLRAMRA' A
#
# COMPACT_ATOMS: atom_id res chain seq x y z
N LYS A 1 15.20 18.79 20.13
CA LYS A 1 15.80 17.65 19.41
C LYS A 1 17.06 17.10 20.11
N SER A 2 17.86 17.91 20.82
CA SER A 2 19.03 17.44 21.60
C SER A 2 18.71 16.94 23.02
N THR A 3 17.46 17.04 23.47
CA THR A 3 17.03 16.52 24.78
C THR A 3 16.70 15.02 24.68
N PRO A 4 16.99 14.20 25.72
CA PRO A 4 16.68 12.77 25.73
C PRO A 4 15.21 12.47 25.45
N MET A 5 14.30 13.29 25.98
CA MET A 5 12.85 13.18 25.74
C MET A 5 12.45 13.46 24.29
N GLY A 6 13.12 14.39 23.62
CA GLY A 6 12.88 14.68 22.21
C GLY A 6 13.22 13.49 21.30
N ALA A 7 14.32 12.80 21.60
CA ALA A 7 14.73 11.60 20.86
C ALA A 7 13.75 10.43 21.01
N ILE A 8 13.12 10.28 22.19
CA ILE A 8 12.08 9.28 22.43
C ILE A 8 10.81 9.60 21.62
N MET A 9 10.39 10.87 21.61
CA MET A 9 9.23 11.30 20.85
C MET A 9 9.41 11.14 19.33
N ASP A 10 10.62 11.45 18.82
CA ASP A 10 10.96 11.25 17.40
C ASP A 10 10.87 9.76 17.01
N LYS A 11 11.34 8.84 17.88
CA LYS A 11 11.23 7.39 17.64
C LYS A 11 9.76 6.91 17.63
N LEU A 12 8.91 7.48 18.48
CA LEU A 12 7.48 7.19 18.49
C LEU A 12 6.80 7.62 17.19
N GLU A 13 7.06 8.85 16.73
CA GLU A 13 6.50 9.33 15.46
C GLU A 13 7.03 8.54 14.25
N GLN A 14 8.30 8.12 14.24
CA GLN A 14 8.82 7.21 13.22
C GLN A 14 8.09 5.87 13.20
N THR A 15 7.83 5.30 14.37
CA THR A 15 7.14 4.01 14.49
C THR A 15 5.69 4.13 14.00
N LYS A 16 5.00 5.19 14.39
CA LYS A 16 3.65 5.52 13.92
C LYS A 16 3.61 5.71 12.40
N ALA A 17 4.57 6.44 11.83
CA ALA A 17 4.70 6.63 10.39
C ALA A 17 4.95 5.31 9.64
N ARG A 18 5.79 4.42 10.18
CA ARG A 18 6.04 3.08 9.61
C ARG A 18 4.77 2.25 9.56
N ILE A 19 4.00 2.21 10.65
CA ILE A 19 2.73 1.47 10.71
C ILE A 19 1.76 2.02 9.66
N ARG A 20 1.67 3.35 9.54
CA ARG A 20 0.80 4.02 8.57
C ARG A 20 1.16 3.68 7.12
N ALA A 21 2.46 3.62 6.81
CA ALA A 21 2.95 3.30 5.47
C ALA A 21 2.50 1.91 4.96
N ILE A 22 2.29 0.93 5.86
CA ILE A 22 1.84 -0.42 5.51
C ILE A 22 0.48 -0.38 4.80
N GLY A 23 -0.46 0.43 5.31
CA GLY A 23 -1.78 0.58 4.69
C GLY A 23 -1.73 1.50 3.47
N GLU A 24 -1.04 2.62 3.56
CA GLU A 24 -1.02 3.64 2.51
C GLU A 24 -0.41 3.14 1.19
N HIS A 25 0.57 2.22 1.25
CA HIS A 25 1.25 1.74 0.06
C HIS A 25 0.32 0.97 -0.90
N PRO A 26 -0.41 -0.08 -0.47
CA PRO A 26 -1.44 -0.72 -1.28
C PRO A 26 -2.48 0.26 -1.84
N PHE A 27 -2.98 1.22 -1.04
CA PHE A 27 -3.92 2.22 -1.53
C PHE A 27 -3.34 3.10 -2.64
N ARG A 28 -2.07 3.50 -2.53
CA ARG A 28 -1.37 4.24 -3.58
C ARG A 28 -1.27 3.43 -4.86
N VAL A 29 -0.93 2.14 -4.78
CA VAL A 29 -0.85 1.25 -5.96
C VAL A 29 -2.22 1.14 -6.63
N VAL A 30 -3.28 0.88 -5.86
CA VAL A 30 -4.65 0.75 -6.40
C VAL A 30 -5.12 2.05 -7.07
N LYS A 31 -4.89 3.21 -6.45
CA LYS A 31 -5.34 4.50 -6.98
C LYS A 31 -4.50 5.01 -8.15
N ARG A 32 -3.17 4.85 -8.10
CA ARG A 32 -2.25 5.43 -9.09
C ARG A 32 -1.85 4.44 -10.18
N GLN A 33 -1.44 3.23 -9.82
CA GLN A 33 -0.94 2.25 -10.78
C GLN A 33 -2.07 1.54 -11.52
N PHE A 34 -3.15 1.20 -10.82
CA PHE A 34 -4.33 0.58 -11.42
C PHE A 34 -5.45 1.58 -11.77
N GLY A 35 -5.25 2.87 -11.47
CA GLY A 35 -6.16 3.93 -11.90
C GLY A 35 -7.55 3.92 -11.25
N HIS A 36 -7.74 3.23 -10.12
CA HIS A 36 -9.03 3.19 -9.43
C HIS A 36 -9.29 4.48 -8.62
N ILE A 37 -9.46 5.60 -9.34
CA ILE A 37 -9.71 6.93 -8.77
C ILE A 37 -11.21 7.18 -8.57
N LYS A 38 -12.06 6.54 -9.39
CA LYS A 38 -13.53 6.59 -9.31
C LYS A 38 -14.12 5.18 -9.45
N VAL A 39 -15.29 4.98 -8.83
CA VAL A 39 -16.08 3.75 -9.01
C VAL A 39 -16.55 3.63 -10.46
N ARG A 40 -16.51 2.43 -11.03
CA ARG A 40 -16.86 2.18 -12.43
C ARG A 40 -18.21 1.50 -12.59
N TYR A 41 -18.59 0.64 -11.64
CA TYR A 41 -19.77 -0.20 -11.77
C TYR A 41 -20.98 0.38 -11.04
N ARG A 42 -22.17 0.07 -11.54
CA ARG A 42 -23.42 0.33 -10.79
C ARG A 42 -23.61 -0.75 -9.73
N GLY A 43 -23.74 -0.32 -8.48
CA GLY A 43 -23.98 -1.19 -7.32
C GLY A 43 -22.72 -1.53 -6.51
N LEU A 44 -22.91 -1.63 -5.19
CA LEU A 44 -21.81 -1.86 -4.23
C LEU A 44 -21.12 -3.21 -4.46
N LYS A 45 -21.87 -4.30 -4.63
CA LYS A 45 -21.31 -5.65 -4.80
C LYS A 45 -20.24 -5.72 -5.90
N LYS A 46 -20.50 -5.12 -7.06
CA LYS A 46 -19.58 -5.14 -8.21
C LYS A 46 -18.32 -4.31 -7.96
N ASN A 47 -18.45 -3.15 -7.30
CA ASN A 47 -17.29 -2.35 -6.94
C ASN A 47 -16.45 -3.01 -5.84
N THR A 48 -17.09 -3.64 -4.85
CA THR A 48 -16.39 -4.37 -3.78
C THR A 48 -15.60 -5.55 -4.36
N ALA A 49 -16.20 -6.34 -5.25
CA ALA A 49 -15.49 -7.42 -5.94
C ALA A 49 -14.28 -6.88 -6.73
N GLN A 50 -14.44 -5.78 -7.47
CA GLN A 50 -13.33 -5.14 -8.17
C GLN A 50 -12.21 -4.70 -7.20
N LEU A 51 -12.55 -4.08 -6.07
CA LEU A 51 -11.57 -3.67 -5.07
C LEU A 51 -10.78 -4.87 -4.53
N HIS A 52 -11.45 -5.97 -4.18
CA HIS A 52 -10.77 -7.18 -3.71
C HIS A 52 -9.76 -7.70 -4.74
N THR A 53 -10.15 -7.76 -6.02
CA THR A 53 -9.23 -8.16 -7.09
C THR A 53 -8.05 -7.20 -7.22
N LEU A 54 -8.27 -5.88 -7.16
CA LEU A 54 -7.20 -4.89 -7.25
C LEU A 54 -6.22 -4.96 -6.06
N PHE A 55 -6.71 -5.27 -4.86
CA PHE A 55 -5.85 -5.51 -3.69
C PHE A 55 -5.07 -6.83 -3.81
N ALA A 56 -5.65 -7.89 -4.36
CA ALA A 56 -4.89 -9.10 -4.65
C ALA A 56 -3.77 -8.83 -5.67
N LEU A 57 -4.06 -8.07 -6.72
CA LEU A 57 -3.07 -7.68 -7.74
C LEU A 57 -2.01 -6.71 -7.19
N SER A 58 -2.31 -5.90 -6.18
CA SER A 58 -1.32 -4.98 -5.59
C SER A 58 -0.23 -5.74 -4.81
N ASN A 59 -0.58 -6.88 -4.19
CA ASN A 59 0.39 -7.80 -3.60
C ASN A 59 1.34 -8.34 -4.67
N LEU A 60 0.80 -8.78 -5.81
CA LEU A 60 1.61 -9.25 -6.94
C LEU A 60 2.50 -8.15 -7.51
N TRP A 61 1.98 -6.93 -7.66
CA TRP A 61 2.75 -5.76 -8.11
C TRP A 61 3.94 -5.45 -7.20
N THR A 62 3.76 -5.63 -5.89
CA THR A 62 4.82 -5.43 -4.88
C THR A 62 5.89 -6.52 -5.00
N ALA A 63 5.48 -7.78 -5.19
CA ALA A 63 6.38 -8.93 -5.37
C ALA A 63 7.07 -8.98 -6.74
N ARG A 64 6.62 -8.20 -7.73
CA ARG A 64 7.08 -8.29 -9.14
C ARG A 64 8.59 -8.31 -9.31
N ARG A 65 9.34 -7.52 -8.52
CA ARG A 65 10.81 -7.44 -8.66
C ARG A 65 11.46 -8.77 -8.28
N THR A 66 10.97 -9.41 -7.24
CA THR A 66 11.44 -10.71 -6.78
C THR A 66 11.06 -11.80 -7.77
N LEU A 67 9.80 -11.79 -8.24
CA LEU A 67 9.30 -12.78 -9.21
C LEU A 67 10.03 -12.71 -10.55
N LEU A 68 10.24 -11.50 -11.09
CA LEU A 68 10.97 -11.30 -12.34
C LEU A 68 12.46 -11.63 -12.22
N ARG A 69 13.05 -11.50 -11.04
CA ARG A 69 14.41 -11.97 -10.78
C ARG A 69 14.46 -13.49 -10.75
N ALA A 70 13.52 -14.14 -10.06
CA ALA A 70 13.43 -15.59 -9.99
C ALA A 70 13.21 -16.23 -11.37
N MET A 71 12.46 -15.59 -12.27
CA MET A 71 12.30 -16.07 -13.66
C MET A 71 13.54 -15.92 -14.55
N ARG A 72 14.50 -15.07 -14.16
CA ARG A 72 15.72 -14.80 -14.94
C ARG A 72 16.94 -15.57 -14.41
N ALA A 73 16.80 -16.23 -13.27
CA ALA A 73 17.77 -17.16 -12.72
C ALA A 73 17.52 -18.55 -13.30
#